data_AF-W6TDE1-F1
#
_entry.id   AF-W6TDE1-F1
#
_cell.length_a   1.000
_cell.length_b   1.000
_cell.length_c   1.000
_cell.angle_alpha   90.00
_cell.angle_beta   90.00
_cell.angle_gamma   90.00
#
_symmetry.space_group_name_H-M   'P 1'
#
loop_
_entity.id
_entity.type
_entity.pdbx_description
1 polymer ?
#
loop_
_entity_poly.entity_id
_entity_poly.type
_entity_poly.pdbx_seq_one_letter_code
_entity_poly.pdbx_strand_id
1 'polypeptide(L)'
;MKMPEQQKVTRREIRNSQESIAKSAARFNVNPKTIIKWRKREYTKNLPMGMCLRRSNLACKVDEEAIVTFRKMTELPLDDELYSLKGTILASSFRRCLQRHSCSVYLKNTA
;
A
#
# COMPACT_ATOMS: atom_id res chain seq x y z
N MET A 1 -14.74 -8.85 6.63
CA MET A 1 -14.43 -7.40 6.73
C MET A 1 -15.53 -6.71 7.53
N LYS A 2 -15.30 -6.41 8.82
CA LYS A 2 -16.32 -5.70 9.63
C LYS A 2 -16.38 -4.24 9.21
N MET A 3 -17.56 -3.78 8.80
CA MET A 3 -17.79 -2.41 8.36
C MET A 3 -17.66 -1.41 9.52
N PRO A 4 -16.90 -0.31 9.36
CA PRO A 4 -16.83 0.77 10.34
C PRO A 4 -18.01 1.76 10.16
N GLU A 5 -19.24 1.27 10.11
CA GLU A 5 -20.42 2.13 9.88
C GLU A 5 -20.62 3.15 11.01
N GLN A 6 -20.32 2.77 12.25
CA GLN A 6 -20.43 3.68 13.39
C GLN A 6 -19.55 4.94 13.23
N GLN A 7 -18.33 4.81 12.71
CA GLN A 7 -17.46 5.97 12.48
C GLN A 7 -17.99 6.88 11.37
N LYS A 8 -18.64 6.31 10.34
CA LYS A 8 -19.24 7.12 9.28
C LYS A 8 -20.42 7.93 9.83
N VAL A 9 -21.28 7.31 10.64
CA VAL A 9 -22.41 7.99 11.27
C VAL A 9 -21.93 9.12 12.17
N THR A 10 -20.98 8.86 13.08
CA THR A 10 -20.41 9.87 13.99
C THR A 10 -19.79 11.05 13.24
N ARG A 11 -19.03 10.80 12.16
CA ARG A 11 -18.45 11.88 11.35
C ARG A 11 -19.50 12.70 10.61
N ARG A 12 -20.60 12.08 10.16
CA ARG A 12 -21.72 12.79 9.52
C ARG A 12 -22.44 13.69 10.52
N GLU A 13 -22.69 13.21 11.73
CA GLU A 13 -23.29 14.00 12.81
C GLU A 13 -22.41 15.19 13.22
N ILE A 14 -21.10 14.97 13.39
CA ILE A 14 -20.15 16.03 13.75
C ILE A 14 -20.06 17.12 12.67
N ARG A 15 -20.22 16.76 11.39
CA ARG A 15 -20.24 17.71 10.28
C ARG A 15 -21.53 18.54 10.25
N ASN A 16 -22.67 17.91 10.51
CA ASN A 16 -23.98 18.57 10.48
C ASN A 16 -24.28 19.37 11.76
N SER A 17 -23.61 19.06 12.88
CA SER A 17 -23.77 19.79 14.13
C SER A 17 -23.12 21.16 14.08
N GLN A 18 -23.86 22.22 14.42
CA GLN A 18 -23.36 23.59 14.63
C GLN A 18 -22.83 23.84 16.05
N GLU A 19 -22.73 22.80 16.89
CA GLU A 19 -22.27 22.93 18.27
C GLU A 19 -20.83 23.45 18.36
N SER A 20 -20.46 24.01 19.52
CA SER A 20 -19.06 24.39 19.76
C SER A 20 -18.15 23.15 19.73
N ILE A 21 -16.90 23.32 19.30
CA ILE A 21 -15.93 22.22 19.17
C ILE A 21 -15.76 21.49 20.52
N ALA A 22 -15.73 22.24 21.63
CA ALA A 22 -15.61 21.68 22.98
C ALA A 22 -16.81 20.79 23.35
N LYS A 23 -18.04 21.22 23.00
CA LYS A 23 -19.26 20.44 23.27
C LYS A 23 -19.30 19.15 22.47
N SER A 24 -18.94 19.19 21.19
CA SER A 24 -18.84 17.99 20.36
C SER A 24 -17.70 17.06 20.81
N ALA A 25 -16.57 17.60 21.25
CA ALA A 25 -15.46 16.81 21.79
C ALA A 25 -15.87 16.04 23.05
N ALA A 26 -16.60 16.69 23.97
CA ALA A 26 -17.13 16.05 25.18
C ALA A 26 -18.19 14.98 24.86
N ARG A 27 -19.13 15.28 23.95
CA ARG A 27 -20.21 14.35 23.58
C ARG A 27 -19.71 13.07 22.91
N PHE A 28 -18.74 13.18 22.01
CA PHE A 28 -18.21 12.04 21.25
C PHE A 28 -16.93 11.45 21.88
N ASN A 29 -16.44 12.03 22.98
CA ASN A 29 -15.17 11.68 23.63
C ASN A 29 -13.99 11.64 22.63
N VAL A 30 -13.89 12.67 21.77
CA VAL A 30 -12.86 12.76 20.73
C VAL A 30 -12.04 14.04 20.92
N ASN A 31 -10.73 13.97 20.65
CA ASN A 31 -9.86 15.14 20.66
C ASN A 31 -10.45 16.30 19.81
N PRO A 32 -10.54 17.53 20.35
CA PRO A 32 -10.97 18.73 19.62
C PRO A 32 -10.32 18.91 18.24
N LYS A 33 -9.02 18.58 18.10
CA LYS A 33 -8.31 18.65 16.82
C LYS A 33 -8.91 17.73 15.76
N THR A 34 -9.41 16.57 16.18
CA THR A 34 -10.08 15.60 15.31
C THR A 34 -11.46 16.10 14.88
N ILE A 35 -12.20 16.79 15.76
CA ILE A 35 -13.48 17.43 15.43
C ILE A 35 -13.28 18.50 14.34
N ILE A 36 -12.29 19.37 14.50
CA ILE A 36 -11.93 20.39 13.50
C ILE A 36 -11.56 19.71 12.17
N LYS A 37 -10.71 18.69 12.22
CA LYS A 37 -10.28 17.91 11.05
C LYS A 37 -11.45 17.24 10.33
N TRP A 38 -12.44 16.73 11.07
CA TRP A 38 -13.60 16.04 10.49
C TRP A 38 -14.64 17.02 9.93
N ARG A 39 -14.85 18.19 10.55
CA ARG A 39 -15.70 19.25 9.97
C ARG A 39 -15.19 19.79 8.64
N LYS A 40 -13.87 19.92 8.49
CA LYS A 40 -13.23 20.40 7.25
C LYS A 40 -13.19 19.39 6.11
N ARG A 41 -13.54 18.12 6.34
CA ARG A 41 -13.47 17.06 5.32
C ARG A 41 -14.80 16.95 4.57
N GLU A 42 -14.73 16.89 3.24
CA GLU A 42 -15.91 16.66 2.40
C GLU A 42 -16.43 15.22 2.49
N TYR A 43 -15.52 14.27 2.70
CA TYR A 43 -15.84 12.84 2.74
C TYR A 43 -15.88 12.29 4.17
N THR A 44 -16.90 11.46 4.42
CA THR A 44 -17.11 10.80 5.71
C THR A 44 -16.40 9.44 5.78
N LYS A 45 -16.16 8.82 4.63
CA LYS A 45 -15.47 7.52 4.50
C LYS A 45 -13.99 7.62 4.90
N ASN A 46 -13.45 6.56 5.48
CA ASN A 46 -12.00 6.43 5.58
C ASN A 46 -11.47 6.21 4.16
N LEU A 47 -10.65 7.15 3.67
CA LEU A 47 -9.84 6.87 2.49
C LEU A 47 -8.84 5.76 2.85
N PRO A 48 -8.52 4.87 1.90
CA PRO A 48 -7.45 3.90 2.10
C PRO A 48 -6.18 4.65 2.52
N MET A 49 -5.58 4.24 3.64
CA MET A 49 -4.31 4.81 4.09
C MET A 49 -3.18 4.16 3.31
N GLY A 50 -2.41 4.96 2.57
CA GLY A 50 -1.14 4.53 1.97
C GLY A 50 -0.83 5.18 0.64
N MET A 51 0.46 5.17 0.28
CA MET A 51 0.91 5.34 -1.10
C MET A 51 0.35 4.16 -1.91
N CYS A 52 -0.73 4.39 -2.65
CA CYS A 52 -1.38 3.36 -3.48
C CYS A 52 -0.39 2.77 -4.52
N LEU A 53 0.60 3.57 -4.91
CA LEU A 53 1.72 3.14 -5.73
C LEU A 53 2.91 2.87 -4.81
N ARG A 54 3.09 1.61 -4.43
CA ARG A 54 4.36 1.11 -3.91
C ARG A 54 5.38 1.22 -5.04
N ARG A 55 5.98 2.41 -5.24
CA ARG A 55 7.04 2.62 -6.22
C ARG A 55 8.20 1.70 -5.83
N SER A 56 8.31 0.56 -6.50
CA SER A 56 9.53 -0.24 -6.49
C SER A 56 10.63 0.64 -7.08
N ASN A 57 11.89 0.46 -6.67
CA ASN A 57 13.04 1.02 -7.41
C ASN A 57 13.25 0.32 -8.78
N LEU A 58 12.28 -0.48 -9.24
CA LEU A 58 12.16 -0.90 -10.63
C LEU A 58 11.46 0.27 -11.33
N ALA A 59 12.22 1.03 -12.11
CA ALA A 59 11.86 2.36 -12.52
C ALA A 59 10.64 2.41 -13.46
N CYS A 60 10.23 1.29 -14.07
CA CYS A 60 9.09 1.25 -14.96
C CYS A 60 8.41 -0.13 -15.00
N LYS A 61 7.12 -0.17 -15.37
CA LYS A 61 6.40 -1.42 -15.70
C LYS A 61 7.14 -2.23 -16.79
N VAL A 62 7.80 -1.53 -17.70
CA VAL A 62 8.61 -2.11 -18.78
C VAL A 62 9.78 -2.93 -18.23
N ASP A 63 10.47 -2.44 -17.19
CA ASP A 63 11.57 -3.16 -16.55
C ASP A 63 11.06 -4.42 -15.83
N GLU A 64 9.89 -4.33 -15.19
CA GLU A 64 9.26 -5.49 -14.54
C GLU A 64 8.88 -6.57 -15.56
N GLU A 65 8.32 -6.19 -16.72
CA GLU A 65 7.98 -7.12 -17.81
C GLU A 65 9.23 -7.73 -18.46
N ALA A 66 10.30 -6.96 -18.64
CA ALA A 66 11.57 -7.46 -19.16
C ALA A 66 12.17 -8.53 -18.22
N ILE A 67 12.13 -8.30 -16.91
CA ILE A 67 12.59 -9.27 -15.89
C ILE A 67 11.74 -10.54 -15.89
N VAL A 68 10.41 -10.42 -15.97
CA VAL A 68 9.52 -11.60 -16.02
C VAL A 68 9.74 -12.39 -17.31
N THR A 69 9.97 -11.71 -18.43
CA THR A 69 10.25 -12.34 -19.73
C THR A 69 11.61 -13.04 -19.71
N PHE A 70 12.64 -12.37 -19.19
CA PHE A 70 13.97 -12.95 -18.99
C PHE A 70 13.88 -14.23 -18.16
N ARG A 71 13.24 -14.18 -16.98
CA ARG A 71 13.05 -15.34 -16.10
C ARG A 71 12.28 -16.50 -16.75
N LYS A 72 11.41 -16.24 -17.72
CA LYS A 72 10.69 -17.29 -18.47
C LYS A 72 11.54 -17.90 -19.57
N MET A 73 12.51 -17.15 -20.10
CA MET A 73 13.42 -17.59 -21.16
C MET A 73 14.68 -18.25 -20.60
N THR A 74 15.11 -17.88 -19.39
CA THR A 74 16.31 -18.42 -18.74
C THR A 74 15.94 -19.46 -17.68
N GLU A 75 16.48 -20.67 -17.81
CA GLU A 75 16.42 -21.73 -16.77
C GLU A 75 17.54 -21.57 -15.73
N LEU A 76 18.09 -20.36 -15.58
CA LEU A 76 19.21 -20.09 -14.69
C LEU A 76 18.77 -20.10 -13.22
N PRO A 77 19.67 -20.51 -12.30
CA PRO A 77 19.42 -20.35 -10.87
C PRO A 77 19.37 -18.85 -10.52
N LEU A 78 18.59 -18.52 -9.50
CA LEU A 78 18.24 -17.14 -9.15
C LEU A 78 19.47 -16.26 -8.86
N ASP A 79 20.50 -16.84 -8.25
CA ASP A 79 21.74 -16.14 -7.89
C ASP A 79 22.56 -15.74 -9.12
N ASP A 80 22.54 -16.56 -10.19
CA ASP A 80 23.26 -16.27 -11.44
C ASP A 80 22.54 -15.21 -12.28
N GLU A 81 21.20 -15.16 -12.23
CA GLU A 81 20.43 -14.08 -12.86
C GLU A 81 20.66 -12.75 -12.17
N LEU A 82 20.72 -12.75 -10.83
CA LEU A 82 21.06 -11.56 -10.05
C LEU A 82 22.47 -11.07 -10.33
N TYR A 83 23.42 -11.99 -10.54
CA TYR A 83 24.77 -11.64 -10.96
C TYR A 83 24.79 -11.06 -12.38
N SER A 84 24.01 -11.62 -13.30
CA SER A 84 23.90 -11.14 -14.68
C SER A 84 23.24 -9.76 -14.80
N LEU A 85 22.29 -9.44 -13.91
CA LEU A 85 21.59 -8.15 -13.85
C LEU A 85 22.25 -7.14 -12.87
N LYS A 86 23.42 -7.48 -12.33
CA LYS A 86 24.10 -6.69 -11.29
C LYS A 86 24.54 -5.33 -11.85
N GLY A 87 23.86 -4.27 -11.42
CA GLY A 87 24.11 -2.89 -11.84
C GLY A 87 22.85 -2.13 -12.26
N THR A 88 21.80 -2.84 -12.66
CA THR A 88 20.53 -2.24 -13.12
C THR A 88 19.47 -2.23 -12.02
N ILE A 89 19.44 -3.24 -11.15
CA ILE A 89 18.41 -3.40 -10.11
C ILE A 89 19.00 -3.91 -8.79
N LEU A 90 18.40 -3.51 -7.66
CA LEU A 90 18.72 -4.06 -6.34
C LEU A 90 18.10 -5.46 -6.18
N ALA A 91 18.83 -6.39 -5.57
CA ALA A 91 18.38 -7.77 -5.32
C ALA A 91 17.02 -7.84 -4.59
N SER A 92 16.77 -6.92 -3.65
CA SER A 92 15.49 -6.86 -2.93
C SER A 92 14.31 -6.43 -3.81
N SER A 93 14.55 -5.59 -4.82
CA SER A 93 13.54 -5.19 -5.80
C SER A 93 13.22 -6.33 -6.76
N PHE A 94 14.24 -7.01 -7.28
CA PHE A 94 14.10 -8.20 -8.12
C PHE A 94 13.28 -9.30 -7.44
N ARG A 95 13.63 -9.65 -6.20
CA ARG A 95 12.91 -10.67 -5.41
C ARG A 95 11.44 -10.29 -5.18
N ARG A 96 11.14 -9.02 -4.91
CA ARG A 96 9.75 -8.53 -4.77
C ARG A 96 8.99 -8.54 -6.09
N CYS A 97 9.66 -8.26 -7.21
CA CYS A 97 9.08 -8.33 -8.56
C CYS A 97 8.63 -9.76 -8.87
N LEU A 98 9.53 -10.73 -8.70
CA LEU A 98 9.22 -12.15 -8.90
C LEU A 98 8.10 -12.64 -7.98
N GLN A 99 8.07 -12.17 -6.72
CA GLN A 99 6.99 -12.49 -5.79
C GLN A 99 5.64 -11.92 -6.26
N ARG A 100 5.62 -10.70 -6.81
CA ARG A 100 4.39 -10.09 -7.33
C ARG A 100 3.84 -10.83 -8.55
N HIS A 101 4.72 -11.32 -9.42
CA HIS A 101 4.34 -12.02 -10.65
C HIS A 101 4.19 -13.53 -10.48
N SER A 102 4.23 -14.05 -9.25
CA SER A 102 4.17 -15.50 -8.95
C SER A 102 5.25 -16.33 -9.66
N CYS A 103 6.33 -15.70 -10.13
CA CYS A 103 7.49 -16.34 -10.75
C CYS A 103 8.55 -16.77 -9.71
N SER A 104 8.24 -16.61 -8.42
CA SER A 104 9.10 -17.00 -7.30
C SER A 104 9.16 -18.52 -7.06
N VAL A 105 8.34 -19.31 -7.74
CA VAL A 105 8.25 -20.77 -7.52
C VAL A 105 9.41 -21.47 -8.20
N TYR A 106 10.62 -21.35 -7.63
CA TYR A 106 11.67 -22.38 -7.67
C TYR A 106 12.67 -22.08 -6.54
N LEU A 107 12.20 -22.23 -5.30
CA LEU A 107 13.07 -22.72 -4.22
C LEU A 107 12.70 -24.20 -4.03
N LYS A 108 13.17 -25.05 -4.93
CA LYS A 108 13.48 -26.43 -4.54
C LYS A 108 14.96 -26.40 -4.23
N ASN A 109 15.27 -26.28 -2.94
CA ASN A 109 16.61 -26.45 -2.43
C ASN A 109 17.23 -27.72 -3.05
N THR A 110 18.47 -27.56 -3.45
CA THR A 110 19.47 -28.58 -3.68
C THR A 110 19.33 -29.76 -2.71
N ALA A 111 19.34 -30.97 -3.27
CA ALA A 111 19.82 -32.17 -2.59
C ALA A 111 21.36 -32.19 -2.64
#